data_AF-A0A3N0BX20-F1
#
_entry.id   AF-A0A3N0BX20-F1
#
_cell.length_a   1.000
_cell.length_b   1.000
_cell.length_c   1.000
_cell.angle_alpha   90.00
_cell.angle_beta   90.00
_cell.angle_gamma   90.00
#
_symmetry.space_group_name_H-M   'P 1'
#
loop_
_entity.id
_entity.type
_entity.pdbx_description
1 polymer ?
#
loop_
_entity_poly.entity_id
_entity_poly.type
_entity_poly.pdbx_seq_one_letter_code
_entity_poly.pdbx_strand_id
1 'polypeptide(L)'
;MENQEIEFQAKMYAYAINSATKEYGFKKDEGWKLNLANAAEKLEIEQKYYPTVSTQIDSKSLLQLSELVKTVLNETPIFAKDPIHTFGAQHSDSEFIVAYNPIRVHR
;
A
#
# COMPACT_ATOMS: atom_id res chain seq x y z
N MET A 1 -2.08 4.80 -23.38
CA MET A 1 -2.64 3.55 -22.85
C MET A 1 -2.03 3.23 -21.50
N GLU A 2 -0.71 3.36 -21.31
CA GLU A 2 0.00 3.18 -20.03
C GLU A 2 -0.62 3.93 -18.83
N ASN A 3 -1.02 5.20 -18.97
CA ASN A 3 -1.64 5.94 -17.86
C ASN A 3 -2.94 5.32 -17.35
N GLN A 4 -3.78 4.77 -18.24
CA GLN A 4 -5.04 4.13 -17.83
C GLN A 4 -4.79 2.81 -17.10
N GLU A 5 -3.73 2.10 -17.46
CA GLU A 5 -3.32 0.85 -16.81
C GLU A 5 -2.82 1.12 -15.39
N ILE A 6 -1.99 2.15 -15.21
CA ILE A 6 -1.50 2.59 -13.88
C ILE A 6 -2.66 3.08 -13.01
N GLU A 7 -3.59 3.86 -13.55
CA GLU A 7 -4.79 4.29 -12.81
C GLU A 7 -5.67 3.12 -12.39
N PHE A 8 -5.87 2.15 -13.29
CA PHE A 8 -6.63 0.95 -12.98
C PHE A 8 -5.95 0.12 -11.89
N GLN A 9 -4.63 -0.05 -11.98
CA GLN A 9 -3.83 -0.73 -10.96
C GLN A 9 -3.89 -0.02 -9.61
N ALA A 10 -3.82 1.32 -9.58
CA ALA A 10 -3.96 2.10 -8.35
C ALA A 10 -5.32 1.89 -7.68
N LYS A 11 -6.40 1.90 -8.49
CA LYS A 11 -7.76 1.63 -8.01
C LYS A 11 -7.89 0.20 -7.47
N MET A 12 -7.44 -0.79 -8.23
CA MET A 12 -7.41 -2.19 -7.81
C MET A 12 -6.68 -2.38 -6.48
N TYR A 13 -5.52 -1.73 -6.34
CA TYR A 13 -4.73 -1.80 -5.11
C TYR A 13 -5.44 -1.16 -3.91
N ALA A 14 -6.03 0.03 -4.09
CA ALA A 14 -6.84 0.66 -3.05
C ALA A 14 -8.05 -0.20 -2.65
N TYR A 15 -8.71 -0.83 -3.63
CA TYR A 15 -9.80 -1.78 -3.37
C TYR A 15 -9.33 -3.00 -2.57
N ALA A 16 -8.16 -3.56 -2.88
CA ALA A 16 -7.58 -4.67 -2.13
C ALA A 16 -7.29 -4.29 -0.67
N ILE A 17 -6.72 -3.10 -0.43
CA ILE A 17 -6.50 -2.56 0.91
C ILE A 17 -7.84 -2.42 1.65
N ASN A 18 -8.89 -1.89 1.01
CA ASN A 18 -10.21 -1.77 1.62
C ASN A 18 -10.82 -3.11 1.98
N SER A 19 -10.72 -4.08 1.06
CA SER A 19 -11.22 -5.42 1.26
C SER A 19 -10.53 -6.07 2.47
N ALA A 20 -9.21 -5.97 2.54
CA ALA A 20 -8.43 -6.42 3.69
C ALA A 20 -8.86 -5.68 4.97
N THR A 21 -9.05 -4.36 4.93
CA THR A 21 -9.50 -3.59 6.11
C THR A 21 -10.82 -4.11 6.65
N LYS A 22 -11.78 -4.40 5.76
CA LYS A 22 -13.09 -4.96 6.13
C LYS A 22 -12.99 -6.39 6.65
N GLU A 23 -12.13 -7.21 6.03
CA GLU A 23 -11.91 -8.61 6.42
C GLU A 23 -11.24 -8.72 7.80
N TYR A 24 -10.24 -7.87 8.07
CA TYR A 24 -9.43 -7.93 9.29
C TYR A 24 -9.91 -7.04 10.43
N GLY A 25 -10.88 -6.15 10.17
CA GLY A 25 -11.50 -5.27 11.16
C GLY A 25 -10.49 -4.40 11.92
N PHE A 26 -10.08 -3.29 11.32
CA PHE A 26 -9.10 -2.37 11.95
C PHE A 26 -9.75 -1.54 13.06
N LYS A 27 -9.02 -1.35 14.16
CA LYS A 27 -9.40 -0.45 15.26
C LYS A 27 -9.16 1.01 14.86
N LYS A 28 -9.72 1.93 15.65
CA LYS A 28 -9.66 3.39 15.42
C LYS A 28 -8.24 3.99 15.42
N ASP A 29 -7.27 3.28 15.99
CA ASP A 29 -5.86 3.67 16.07
C ASP A 29 -4.98 2.83 15.13
N GLU A 30 -5.57 1.89 14.37
CA GLU A 30 -4.86 1.00 13.46
C GLU A 30 -5.00 1.46 12.02
N GLY A 31 -3.85 1.71 11.37
CA GLY A 31 -3.83 2.20 10.00
C GLY A 31 -2.94 1.41 9.06
N TRP A 32 -3.11 1.70 7.78
CA TRP A 32 -2.22 1.20 6.74
C TRP A 32 -1.03 2.10 6.56
N LYS A 33 0.16 1.51 6.57
CA LYS A 33 1.39 2.14 6.14
C LYS A 33 1.80 1.58 4.80
N LEU A 34 2.03 2.45 3.82
CA LEU A 34 2.54 2.04 2.52
C LEU A 34 4.04 2.21 2.49
N ASN A 35 4.75 1.19 2.01
CA ASN A 35 6.18 1.25 1.80
C ASN A 35 6.53 0.82 0.38
N LEU A 36 7.48 1.53 -0.22
CA LEU A 36 8.10 1.12 -1.48
C LEU A 36 9.21 0.14 -1.10
N ALA A 37 9.16 -1.06 -1.65
CA ALA A 37 10.02 -2.16 -1.23
C ALA A 37 10.53 -2.91 -2.45
N ASN A 38 11.75 -3.45 -2.37
CA ASN A 38 12.18 -4.50 -3.27
C ASN A 38 11.62 -5.87 -2.82
N ALA A 39 11.93 -6.93 -3.57
CA ALA A 39 11.44 -8.27 -3.26
C ALA A 39 11.86 -8.78 -1.86
N ALA A 40 13.05 -8.44 -1.39
CA ALA A 40 13.56 -8.84 -0.08
C ALA A 40 12.83 -8.08 1.05
N GLU A 41 12.73 -6.76 0.94
CA GLU A 41 12.02 -5.91 1.90
C GLU A 41 10.52 -6.25 1.97
N LYS A 42 9.89 -6.57 0.83
CA LYS A 42 8.51 -7.07 0.79
C LYS A 42 8.37 -8.30 1.69
N LEU A 43 9.25 -9.28 1.51
CA LEU A 43 9.23 -10.50 2.32
C LEU A 43 9.43 -10.21 3.81
N GLU A 44 10.35 -9.31 4.15
CA GLU A 44 10.55 -8.90 5.55
C GLU A 44 9.30 -8.25 6.14
N ILE A 45 8.61 -7.38 5.39
CA ILE A 45 7.38 -6.72 5.84
C ILE A 45 6.25 -7.76 6.01
N GLU A 46 6.08 -8.66 5.06
CA GLU A 46 5.06 -9.72 5.10
C GLU A 46 5.29 -10.72 6.24
N GLN A 47 6.55 -11.01 6.57
CA GLN A 47 6.90 -11.84 7.72
C GLN A 47 6.68 -11.11 9.04
N LYS A 48 6.90 -9.80 9.07
CA LYS A 48 6.86 -9.02 10.31
C LYS A 48 5.47 -8.50 10.65
N TYR A 49 4.66 -8.15 9.67
CA TYR A 49 3.37 -7.46 9.88
C TYR A 49 2.20 -8.26 9.31
N TYR A 50 0.99 -8.02 9.82
CA TYR A 50 -0.23 -8.64 9.29
C TYR A 50 -1.48 -7.80 9.58
N PRO A 51 -2.40 -7.60 8.63
CA PRO A 51 -2.35 -8.05 7.25
C PRO A 51 -1.40 -7.21 6.39
N THR A 52 -1.01 -7.79 5.26
CA THR A 52 -0.18 -7.14 4.23
C THR A 52 -0.83 -7.26 2.86
N VAL A 53 -0.76 -6.19 2.07
CA VAL A 53 -1.24 -6.13 0.69
C VAL A 53 -0.13 -5.55 -0.18
N SER A 54 0.44 -6.37 -1.04
CA SER A 54 1.52 -5.96 -1.95
C SER A 54 1.05 -5.94 -3.40
N THR A 55 1.53 -4.99 -4.19
CA THR A 55 1.42 -5.01 -5.65
C THR A 55 2.78 -4.75 -6.28
N GLN A 56 3.08 -5.45 -7.37
CA GLN A 56 4.29 -5.22 -8.16
C GLN A 56 4.03 -4.13 -9.19
N ILE A 57 4.97 -3.23 -9.38
CA ILE A 57 4.91 -2.22 -10.43
C ILE A 57 6.29 -1.93 -10.99
N ASP A 58 6.33 -1.59 -12.28
CA ASP A 58 7.53 -1.12 -12.93
C ASP A 58 8.08 0.12 -12.22
N SER A 59 9.39 0.16 -11.98
CA SER A 59 10.04 1.27 -11.28
C SER A 59 9.81 2.63 -11.97
N LYS A 60 9.56 2.65 -13.29
CA LYS A 60 9.20 3.88 -14.03
C LYS A 60 7.83 4.43 -13.65
N SER A 61 6.91 3.55 -13.27
CA SER A 61 5.51 3.88 -12.94
C SER A 61 5.26 3.93 -11.43
N LEU A 62 6.21 3.47 -10.61
CA LEU A 62 6.14 3.43 -9.15
C LEU A 62 5.77 4.79 -8.55
N LEU A 63 6.43 5.87 -9.00
CA LEU A 63 6.17 7.21 -8.47
C LEU A 63 4.73 7.66 -8.79
N GLN A 64 4.32 7.51 -10.06
CA GLN A 64 2.98 7.89 -10.52
C GLN A 64 1.88 7.06 -9.84
N LEU A 65 2.09 5.76 -9.68
CA LEU A 65 1.17 4.89 -8.95
C LEU A 65 1.10 5.29 -7.48
N SER A 66 2.22 5.59 -6.83
CA SER A 66 2.26 5.99 -5.43
C SER A 66 1.41 7.24 -5.18
N GLU A 67 1.50 8.24 -6.07
CA GLU A 67 0.70 9.47 -6.00
C GLU A 67 -0.78 9.21 -6.29
N LEU A 68 -1.10 8.36 -7.27
CA LEU A 68 -2.47 7.97 -7.60
C LEU A 68 -3.11 7.18 -6.46
N VAL A 69 -2.39 6.23 -5.87
CA VAL A 69 -2.84 5.43 -4.73
C VAL A 69 -3.10 6.36 -3.53
N LYS A 70 -2.20 7.32 -3.28
CA LYS A 70 -2.40 8.35 -2.24
C LYS A 70 -3.67 9.17 -2.49
N THR A 71 -3.90 9.57 -3.74
CA THR A 71 -5.09 10.32 -4.15
C THR A 71 -6.36 9.50 -3.93
N VAL A 72 -6.41 8.28 -4.47
CA VAL A 72 -7.57 7.37 -4.34
C VAL A 72 -7.89 7.05 -2.88
N LEU A 73 -6.86 6.85 -2.05
CA LEU A 73 -7.01 6.57 -0.63
C LEU A 73 -7.48 7.83 0.14
N ASN A 74 -6.96 9.03 -0.16
CA ASN A 74 -7.43 10.27 0.47
C ASN A 74 -8.85 10.66 0.06
N GLU A 75 -9.21 10.46 -1.21
CA GLU A 75 -10.53 10.80 -1.75
C GLU A 75 -11.61 9.82 -1.27
N THR A 76 -11.23 8.60 -0.89
CA THR A 76 -12.18 7.61 -0.41
C THR A 76 -12.34 7.72 1.12
N PRO A 77 -13.49 8.21 1.62
CA PRO A 77 -13.70 8.57 3.03
C PRO A 77 -13.59 7.38 4.01
N ILE A 78 -13.58 6.15 3.49
CA ILE A 78 -13.35 4.92 4.26
C ILE A 78 -11.88 4.83 4.71
N PHE A 79 -10.92 5.34 3.93
CA PHE A 79 -9.50 5.40 4.31
C PHE A 79 -9.09 6.76 4.91
N ALA A 80 -9.94 7.78 4.83
CA ALA A 80 -9.67 9.11 5.38
C ALA A 80 -9.47 9.16 6.91
N LYS A 81 -9.70 8.05 7.62
CA LYS A 81 -9.41 7.93 9.06
C LYS A 81 -8.01 7.40 9.37
N ASP A 82 -7.36 6.75 8.41
CA ASP A 82 -6.02 6.19 8.55
C ASP A 82 -5.12 6.81 7.49
N PRO A 83 -4.51 7.97 7.81
CA PRO A 83 -3.61 8.63 6.88
C PRO A 83 -2.55 7.62 6.46
N ILE A 84 -2.27 7.54 5.17
CA ILE A 84 -0.99 6.98 4.73
C ILE A 84 0.07 7.90 5.30
N HIS A 85 0.59 7.56 6.47
CA HIS A 85 1.40 8.49 7.25
C HIS A 85 2.76 8.75 6.60
N THR A 86 3.24 7.83 5.76
CA THR A 86 4.54 7.94 5.09
C THR A 86 4.62 6.92 3.98
N PHE A 87 5.00 7.35 2.77
CA PHE A 87 5.66 6.44 1.83
C PHE A 87 7.09 6.28 2.34
N GLY A 88 7.55 5.06 2.61
CA GLY A 88 8.94 4.86 3.01
C GLY A 88 9.92 5.18 1.88
N ALA A 89 11.21 5.10 2.19
CA ALA A 89 12.26 5.52 1.28
C ALA A 89 12.18 4.76 -0.05
N GLN A 90 12.14 5.49 -1.16
CA GLN A 90 12.23 4.88 -2.48
C GLN A 90 13.68 4.43 -2.70
N HIS A 91 13.87 3.13 -2.91
CA HIS A 91 15.13 2.56 -3.37
C HIS A 91 15.15 2.53 -4.90
N SER A 92 16.33 2.61 -5.50
CA SER A 92 16.48 2.54 -6.96
C SER A 92 16.00 1.20 -7.53
N ASP A 93 15.98 0.17 -6.69
CA ASP A 93 15.50 -1.19 -6.92
C ASP A 93 14.09 -1.45 -6.38
N SER A 94 13.35 -0.42 -5.94
CA SER A 94 11.95 -0.60 -5.53
C SER A 94 11.06 -0.94 -6.73
N GLU A 95 10.39 -2.07 -6.62
CA GLU A 95 9.48 -2.64 -7.63
C GLU A 95 8.14 -3.09 -7.03
N PHE A 96 7.96 -2.94 -5.71
CA PHE A 96 6.71 -3.24 -5.03
C PHE A 96 6.23 -2.07 -4.18
N ILE A 97 4.91 -1.95 -4.09
CA ILE A 97 4.25 -1.16 -3.06
C ILE A 97 3.58 -2.12 -2.09
N VAL A 98 3.96 -2.04 -0.82
CA VAL A 98 3.47 -2.91 0.24
C VAL A 98 2.73 -2.08 1.27
N ALA A 99 1.44 -2.34 1.44
CA ALA A 99 0.60 -1.79 2.47
C ALA A 99 0.58 -2.80 3.62
N TYR A 100 0.88 -2.36 4.82
CA TYR A 100 0.87 -3.21 6.00
C TYR A 100 0.35 -2.44 7.21
N ASN A 101 -0.16 -3.18 8.19
CA ASN A 101 -0.51 -2.60 9.48
C ASN A 101 0.72 -2.61 10.41
N PRO A 102 1.32 -1.45 10.77
CA PRO A 102 2.53 -1.41 11.59
C PRO A 102 2.31 -1.77 13.06
N ILE A 103 1.05 -1.81 13.53
CA ILE A 103 0.68 -2.15 14.91
C ILE A 103 0.55 -3.66 15.08
N ARG A 104 0.03 -4.35 14.07
CA ARG A 104 -0.14 -5.80 14.08
C ARG A 104 1.12 -6.49 13.57
N VAL A 105 1.98 -6.87 14.52
CA VAL A 105 3.22 -7.60 14.26
C VAL A 105 2.95 -9.10 14.42
N HIS A 106 3.45 -9.94 13.50
CA HIS A 106 3.48 -11.39 13.69
C HIS A 106 4.24 -11.69 15.00
N ARG A 107 3.63 -12.49 15.87
CA ARG A 107 4.16 -12.83 17.20
C ARG A 107 4.81 -14.21 17.18
#